data_AF-A0A542XH56-F1
#
_entry.id   AF-A0A542XH56-F1
#
_cell.length_a   1.000
_cell.length_b   1.000
_cell.length_c   1.000
_cell.angle_alpha   90.00
_cell.angle_beta   90.00
_cell.angle_gamma   90.00
#
_symmetry.space_group_name_H-M   'P 1'
#
loop_
_entity.id
_entity.type
_entity.pdbx_description
1 polymer ?
#
loop_
_entity_poly.entity_id
_entity_poly.type
_entity_poly.pdbx_seq_one_letter_code
_entity_poly.pdbx_strand_id
1 'polypeptide(L)'
;MSMRESVRRTVVTAPRRHPLAVLRAKAGHTHGEYARLIAETHATLGFGHMAARREKVSRWEAGRAIPERTAQLAIAHIHGVAQEHVDNRAWPEWLHLAYGDARQLELPWTPAAAPEAILDAVAERQQAQQGYLLATGPAAKSLAENWQDAMTEALTKVPQHLPRPGRVPLMWQRGTDAELGSVLQACTRLRTLLTFAGWFTAGWLVPASEQELRHVANHFATTTDVIAEKSRGLLTLAAEGLSLCGFIARLEGEHVSAQRYYVAGLRCATAAGAAELAAAIMTIHAAQYLDLGLHEEATELLTSAQTFLRRSRIPVRDPALPTLMHAQIARVHAQLGDDLGRRRSLSAGRNALESVPYGDPMAILPARGSCWLQLMDGVSLLELGRPDQAVKAFDPLFSKHVPELNLPPSVRSLYLLRAAEAQAAVGDTVGSVESVAQATTLLGGVRVAVSKHVQLALRAYQHLPEVKALLSASD
;
A
#
# COMPACT_ATOMS: atom_id res chain seq x y z
N MET A 1 46.32 11.90 6.85
CA MET A 1 46.18 11.45 8.24
C MET A 1 45.44 12.51 9.04
N SER A 2 44.31 12.32 9.70
CA SER A 2 43.21 11.35 9.69
C SER A 2 42.13 12.03 10.54
N MET A 3 41.00 12.43 9.95
CA MET A 3 39.77 12.82 10.67
C MET A 3 38.56 12.84 9.71
N ARG A 4 38.48 11.84 8.81
CA ARG A 4 37.39 11.69 7.82
C ARG A 4 36.80 10.27 7.75
N GLU A 5 37.13 9.39 8.70
CA GLU A 5 36.63 8.01 8.73
C GLU A 5 35.97 7.69 10.08
N SER A 6 34.76 8.21 10.36
CA SER A 6 33.90 7.59 11.39
C SER A 6 32.42 7.95 11.29
N VAL A 7 31.84 8.00 10.09
CA VAL A 7 30.38 7.96 9.94
C VAL A 7 30.02 6.75 9.08
N ARG A 8 30.26 5.56 9.62
CA ARG A 8 29.61 4.35 9.13
C ARG A 8 28.12 4.49 9.47
N ARG A 9 27.31 4.60 8.42
CA ARG A 9 25.84 4.57 8.45
C ARG A 9 25.36 3.35 9.26
N THR A 10 24.96 3.56 10.50
CA THR A 10 23.97 2.70 11.14
C THR A 10 22.62 3.02 10.53
N VAL A 11 22.15 2.14 9.65
CA VAL A 11 20.74 2.07 9.28
C VAL A 11 19.99 1.73 10.57
N VAL A 12 19.49 2.74 11.28
CA VAL A 12 18.62 2.53 12.44
C VAL A 12 17.23 2.21 11.91
N THR A 13 17.01 0.94 11.60
CA THR A 13 15.66 0.36 11.54
C THR A 13 14.95 0.73 12.84
N ALA A 14 13.75 1.31 12.76
CA ALA A 14 12.89 1.38 13.94
C ALA A 14 12.76 -0.03 14.52
N PRO A 15 12.84 -0.23 15.84
CA PRO A 15 12.72 -1.57 16.40
C PRO A 15 11.31 -2.08 16.07
N ARG A 16 11.24 -2.98 15.08
CA ARG A 16 10.01 -3.70 14.73
C ARG A 16 9.58 -4.41 16.01
N ARG A 17 8.48 -3.97 16.63
CA ARG A 17 7.86 -4.71 17.73
C ARG A 17 7.58 -6.12 17.23
N HIS A 18 7.86 -7.14 18.04
CA HIS A 18 7.72 -8.55 17.66
C HIS A 18 6.25 -8.96 17.55
N PRO A 19 5.87 -9.94 16.68
CA PRO A 19 4.46 -10.14 16.37
C PRO A 19 3.61 -10.51 17.57
N LEU A 20 4.16 -11.40 18.39
CA LEU A 20 3.53 -11.80 19.62
C LEU A 20 3.14 -10.62 20.54
N ALA A 21 3.94 -9.54 20.56
CA ALA A 21 3.66 -8.37 21.39
C ALA A 21 2.40 -7.64 20.94
N VAL A 22 2.20 -7.57 19.62
CA VAL A 22 1.01 -6.98 19.02
C VAL A 22 -0.21 -7.86 19.28
N LEU A 23 -0.12 -9.17 19.04
CA LEU A 23 -1.23 -10.10 19.26
C LEU A 23 -1.69 -10.06 20.72
N ARG A 24 -0.74 -10.05 21.66
CA ARG A 24 -1.02 -9.91 23.08
C ARG A 24 -1.72 -8.58 23.38
N ALA A 25 -1.20 -7.47 22.86
CA ALA A 25 -1.80 -6.16 23.07
C ALA A 25 -3.21 -6.04 22.47
N LYS A 26 -3.44 -6.61 21.27
CA LYS A 26 -4.75 -6.69 20.60
C LYS A 26 -5.75 -7.50 21.43
N ALA A 27 -5.29 -8.59 22.06
CA ALA A 27 -6.09 -9.38 23.00
C ALA A 27 -6.29 -8.70 24.37
N GLY A 28 -5.74 -7.49 24.59
CA GLY A 28 -5.92 -6.73 25.83
C GLY A 28 -5.19 -7.31 27.04
N HIS A 29 -4.18 -8.17 26.83
CA HIS A 29 -3.49 -8.86 27.92
C HIS A 29 -2.15 -8.22 28.29
N THR A 30 -1.85 -8.14 29.58
CA THR A 30 -0.48 -7.94 30.08
C THR A 30 0.38 -9.18 29.84
N HIS A 31 1.73 -9.07 29.92
CA HIS A 31 2.62 -10.24 29.79
C HIS A 31 2.28 -11.37 30.77
N GLY A 32 1.85 -11.04 31.99
CA GLY A 32 1.51 -12.03 33.01
C GLY A 32 0.16 -12.71 32.77
N GLU A 33 -0.85 -11.96 32.32
CA GLU A 33 -2.14 -12.53 31.90
C GLU A 33 -1.97 -13.43 30.69
N TYR A 34 -1.21 -12.98 29.71
CA TYR A 34 -0.97 -13.76 28.50
C TYR A 34 -0.16 -15.05 28.79
N ALA A 35 0.82 -14.99 29.70
CA ALA A 35 1.54 -16.18 30.13
C ALA A 35 0.63 -17.20 30.83
N ARG A 36 -0.37 -16.74 31.60
CA ARG A 36 -1.38 -17.61 32.23
C ARG A 36 -2.31 -18.22 31.19
N LEU A 37 -2.82 -17.41 30.27
CA LEU A 37 -3.67 -17.88 29.17
C LEU A 37 -2.98 -18.97 28.33
N ILE A 38 -1.69 -18.78 27.99
CA ILE A 38 -0.90 -19.78 27.28
C ILE A 38 -0.75 -21.06 28.11
N ALA A 39 -0.45 -20.95 29.41
CA ALA A 39 -0.28 -22.11 30.28
C ALA A 39 -1.58 -22.90 30.47
N GLU A 40 -2.71 -22.22 30.62
CA GLU A 40 -4.05 -22.80 30.70
C GLU A 40 -4.40 -23.51 29.38
N THR A 41 -4.22 -22.83 28.24
CA THR A 41 -4.46 -23.42 26.92
C THR A 41 -3.55 -24.63 26.67
N HIS A 42 -2.29 -24.56 27.06
CA HIS A 42 -1.33 -25.66 26.94
C HIS A 42 -1.78 -26.89 27.73
N ALA A 43 -2.33 -26.69 28.94
CA ALA A 43 -2.89 -27.77 29.73
C ALA A 43 -4.17 -28.34 29.09
N THR A 44 -5.07 -27.48 28.60
CA THR A 44 -6.32 -27.87 27.92
C THR A 44 -6.07 -28.68 26.66
N LEU A 45 -5.02 -28.35 25.90
CA LEU A 45 -4.60 -29.10 24.71
C LEU A 45 -3.87 -30.42 25.04
N GLY A 46 -3.72 -30.77 26.31
CA GLY A 46 -3.12 -32.04 26.74
C GLY A 46 -1.59 -32.06 26.71
N PHE A 47 -0.92 -30.92 26.54
CA PHE A 47 0.55 -30.85 26.52
C PHE A 47 1.18 -30.80 27.93
N GLY A 48 0.34 -30.82 28.98
CA GLY A 48 0.76 -30.83 30.38
C GLY A 48 0.95 -29.43 30.98
N HIS A 49 1.51 -29.38 32.19
CA HIS A 49 1.68 -28.13 32.92
C HIS A 49 2.83 -27.28 32.38
N MET A 50 2.53 -26.01 32.10
CA MET A 50 3.50 -25.00 31.73
C MET A 50 3.58 -23.90 32.79
N ALA A 51 4.80 -23.42 33.09
CA ALA A 51 4.98 -22.30 34.00
C ALA A 51 4.54 -20.96 33.36
N ALA A 52 3.52 -20.32 33.94
CA ALA A 52 2.99 -19.02 33.53
C ALA A 52 3.89 -17.85 34.00
N ARG A 53 5.08 -17.71 33.41
CA ARG A 53 6.03 -16.64 33.75
C ARG A 53 6.02 -15.52 32.70
N ARG A 54 5.77 -14.28 33.13
CA ARG A 54 5.78 -13.09 32.24
C ARG A 54 7.12 -12.93 31.50
N GLU A 55 8.21 -13.37 32.10
CA GLU A 55 9.56 -13.31 31.55
C GLU A 55 9.72 -14.19 30.30
N LYS A 56 8.97 -15.31 30.18
CA LYS A 56 8.96 -16.14 28.96
C LYS A 56 8.41 -15.32 27.79
N VAL A 57 7.22 -14.73 27.97
CA VAL A 57 6.56 -13.90 26.95
C VAL A 57 7.43 -12.71 26.58
N SER A 58 7.99 -12.00 27.56
CA SER A 58 8.90 -10.87 27.31
C SER A 58 10.13 -11.28 26.49
N ARG A 59 10.72 -12.46 26.73
CA ARG A 59 11.87 -12.95 25.94
C ARG A 59 11.48 -13.35 24.53
N TRP A 60 10.30 -13.95 24.34
CA TRP A 60 9.75 -14.25 23.02
C TRP A 60 9.52 -12.96 22.23
N GLU A 61 8.88 -11.96 22.83
CA GLU A 61 8.66 -10.64 22.23
C GLU A 61 9.94 -9.85 21.97
N ALA A 62 11.03 -10.14 22.69
CA ALA A 62 12.33 -9.53 22.42
C ALA A 62 13.13 -10.27 21.34
N GLY A 63 12.60 -11.38 20.78
CA GLY A 63 13.31 -12.26 19.85
C GLY A 63 14.51 -12.98 20.48
N ARG A 64 14.63 -12.97 21.82
CA ARG A 64 15.76 -13.58 22.55
C ARG A 64 15.57 -15.06 22.82
N ALA A 65 14.36 -15.57 22.63
CA ALA A 65 14.02 -16.98 22.79
C ALA A 65 12.91 -17.35 21.81
N ILE A 66 12.97 -18.59 21.32
CA ILE A 66 11.91 -19.19 20.51
C ILE A 66 11.04 -20.04 21.45
N PRO A 67 9.70 -19.87 21.47
CA PRO A 67 8.82 -20.77 22.20
C PRO A 67 8.95 -22.20 21.69
N GLU A 68 8.93 -23.16 22.61
CA GLU A 68 8.86 -24.58 22.29
C GLU A 68 7.60 -24.90 21.47
N ARG A 69 7.62 -25.99 20.68
CA ARG A 69 6.55 -26.31 19.73
C ARG A 69 5.16 -26.35 20.40
N THR A 70 5.04 -26.97 21.57
CA THR A 70 3.76 -27.05 22.29
C THR A 70 3.28 -25.68 22.78
N ALA A 71 4.19 -24.78 23.16
CA ALA A 71 3.86 -23.39 23.45
C ALA A 71 3.39 -22.64 22.20
N GLN A 72 4.02 -22.89 21.05
CA GLN A 72 3.57 -22.32 19.77
C GLN A 72 2.16 -22.81 19.40
N LEU A 73 1.85 -24.10 19.58
CA LEU A 73 0.51 -24.63 19.34
C LEU A 73 -0.54 -24.05 20.29
N ALA A 74 -0.19 -23.83 21.57
CA ALA A 74 -1.07 -23.14 22.51
C ALA A 74 -1.33 -21.68 22.08
N ILE A 75 -0.29 -20.96 21.63
CA ILE A 75 -0.43 -19.60 21.08
C ILE A 75 -1.28 -19.62 19.80
N ALA A 76 -1.08 -20.59 18.92
CA ALA A 76 -1.84 -20.73 17.68
C ALA A 76 -3.33 -20.97 17.98
N HIS A 77 -3.63 -21.83 18.95
CA HIS A 77 -5.01 -22.07 19.39
C HIS A 77 -5.69 -20.81 19.95
N ILE A 78 -4.98 -20.03 20.78
CA ILE A 78 -5.49 -18.75 21.32
C ILE A 78 -5.90 -17.80 20.20
N HIS A 79 -5.15 -17.79 19.09
CA HIS A 79 -5.39 -16.87 17.97
C HIS A 79 -6.04 -17.52 16.74
N GLY A 80 -6.61 -18.72 16.89
CA GLY A 80 -7.35 -19.38 15.81
C GLY A 80 -6.52 -19.80 14.59
N VAL A 81 -5.21 -20.04 14.76
CA VAL A 81 -4.33 -20.53 13.68
C VAL A 81 -4.29 -22.06 13.69
N ALA A 82 -4.52 -22.69 12.53
CA ALA A 82 -4.47 -24.13 12.38
C ALA A 82 -3.06 -24.69 12.62
N GLN A 83 -2.97 -25.87 13.25
CA GLN A 83 -1.69 -26.52 13.59
C GLN A 83 -0.79 -26.72 12.35
N GLU A 84 -1.37 -27.05 11.21
CA GLU A 84 -0.63 -27.25 9.95
C GLU A 84 0.22 -26.03 9.55
N HIS A 85 -0.19 -24.82 9.94
CA HIS A 85 0.56 -23.61 9.65
C HIS A 85 1.75 -23.41 10.58
N VAL A 86 1.65 -23.88 11.83
CA VAL A 86 2.76 -23.89 12.79
C VAL A 86 3.81 -24.92 12.38
N ASP A 87 3.38 -26.04 11.80
CA ASP A 87 4.28 -27.10 11.35
C ASP A 87 5.03 -26.73 10.05
N ASN A 88 4.41 -25.92 9.18
CA ASN A 88 4.97 -25.55 7.87
C ASN A 88 5.75 -24.21 7.86
N ARG A 89 5.74 -23.43 8.94
CA ARG A 89 6.37 -22.09 8.98
C ARG A 89 7.13 -21.89 10.28
N ALA A 90 8.30 -21.25 10.21
CA ALA A 90 9.13 -21.04 11.38
C ALA A 90 8.52 -20.01 12.35
N TRP A 91 8.95 -20.02 13.62
CA TRP A 91 8.71 -18.89 14.51
C TRP A 91 9.60 -17.70 14.11
N PRO A 92 9.10 -16.45 14.07
CA PRO A 92 7.75 -16.01 14.43
C PRO A 92 6.83 -15.84 13.21
N GLU A 93 7.18 -16.44 12.07
CA GLU A 93 6.53 -16.18 10.77
C GLU A 93 5.05 -16.46 10.82
N TRP A 94 4.57 -17.64 11.23
CA TRP A 94 3.14 -18.00 11.20
C TRP A 94 2.22 -17.05 12.00
N LEU A 95 2.75 -16.24 12.91
CA LEU A 95 1.95 -15.28 13.69
C LEU A 95 1.23 -14.26 12.81
N HIS A 96 1.66 -14.01 11.56
CA HIS A 96 0.90 -13.14 10.64
C HIS A 96 -0.51 -13.66 10.35
N LEU A 97 -0.73 -14.98 10.44
CA LEU A 97 -2.04 -15.60 10.22
C LEU A 97 -3.02 -15.32 11.37
N ALA A 98 -2.49 -15.19 12.59
CA ALA A 98 -3.24 -14.93 13.81
C ALA A 98 -3.88 -13.52 13.88
N TYR A 99 -3.54 -12.61 12.96
CA TYR A 99 -4.12 -11.27 12.94
C TYR A 99 -5.53 -11.22 12.33
N GLY A 100 -5.99 -12.30 11.68
CA GLY A 100 -7.23 -12.32 10.89
C GLY A 100 -7.05 -11.83 9.46
N ASP A 101 -5.79 -11.66 9.04
CA ASP A 101 -5.35 -10.96 7.84
C ASP A 101 -5.01 -11.92 6.68
N ALA A 102 -4.87 -13.22 6.97
CA ALA A 102 -4.61 -14.28 5.98
C ALA A 102 -5.77 -14.49 4.99
N ARG A 103 -7.01 -14.24 5.43
CA ARG A 103 -8.22 -14.46 4.62
C ARG A 103 -8.13 -13.77 3.26
N GLN A 104 -7.67 -12.52 3.20
CA GLN A 104 -7.55 -11.80 1.94
C GLN A 104 -6.53 -12.40 0.95
N LEU A 105 -5.49 -13.09 1.45
CA LEU A 105 -4.54 -13.82 0.60
C LEU A 105 -5.08 -15.18 0.18
N GLU A 106 -5.90 -15.80 1.03
CA GLU A 106 -6.51 -17.13 0.79
C GLU A 106 -7.76 -17.08 -0.09
N LEU A 107 -8.41 -15.92 -0.23
CA LEU A 107 -9.58 -15.78 -1.09
C LEU A 107 -9.28 -16.29 -2.52
N PRO A 108 -10.24 -16.98 -3.18
CA PRO A 108 -10.08 -17.40 -4.56
C PRO A 108 -9.92 -16.20 -5.51
N TRP A 109 -9.16 -16.38 -6.60
CA TRP A 109 -9.03 -15.36 -7.65
C TRP A 109 -10.18 -15.44 -8.67
N THR A 110 -11.42 -15.33 -8.19
CA THR A 110 -12.62 -15.49 -9.01
C THR A 110 -13.53 -14.26 -8.92
N PRO A 111 -14.37 -13.99 -9.93
CA PRO A 111 -15.37 -12.93 -9.86
C PRO A 111 -16.33 -13.08 -8.67
N ALA A 112 -16.66 -14.31 -8.28
CA ALA A 112 -17.54 -14.60 -7.15
C ALA A 112 -16.93 -14.22 -5.78
N ALA A 113 -15.60 -14.22 -5.65
CA ALA A 113 -14.90 -13.84 -4.41
C ALA A 113 -14.59 -12.32 -4.35
N ALA A 114 -14.76 -11.58 -5.45
CA ALA A 114 -14.48 -10.15 -5.49
C ALA A 114 -15.33 -9.31 -4.50
N PRO A 115 -16.62 -9.57 -4.29
CA PRO A 115 -17.43 -8.81 -3.32
C PRO A 115 -16.93 -8.97 -1.89
N GLU A 116 -16.57 -10.20 -1.51
CA GLU A 116 -15.99 -10.50 -0.20
C GLU A 116 -14.63 -9.80 -0.03
N ALA A 117 -13.78 -9.81 -1.06
CA ALA A 117 -12.51 -9.10 -1.04
C ALA A 117 -12.68 -7.57 -0.84
N ILE A 118 -13.69 -6.97 -1.48
CA ILE A 118 -14.02 -5.56 -1.29
C ILE A 118 -14.49 -5.32 0.14
N LEU A 119 -15.44 -6.12 0.64
CA LEU A 119 -16.01 -5.98 1.99
C LEU A 119 -14.94 -6.14 3.07
N ASP A 120 -14.04 -7.12 2.94
CA ASP A 120 -12.92 -7.34 3.85
C ASP A 120 -11.90 -6.18 3.84
N ALA A 121 -11.74 -5.51 2.69
CA ALA A 121 -10.85 -4.35 2.56
C ALA A 121 -11.45 -3.08 3.18
N VAL A 122 -12.78 -2.91 3.08
CA VAL A 122 -13.50 -1.74 3.63
C VAL A 122 -14.14 -2.01 5.00
N ALA A 123 -13.92 -3.19 5.56
CA ALA A 123 -14.31 -3.52 6.93
C ALA A 123 -13.61 -2.55 7.88
N GLU A 124 -14.33 -2.11 8.91
CA GLU A 124 -14.00 -0.93 9.72
C GLU A 124 -12.50 -0.79 10.02
N ARG A 125 -11.92 0.32 9.54
CA ARG A 125 -10.54 0.79 9.76
C ARG A 125 -10.17 0.96 11.26
N GLN A 126 -11.07 0.62 12.18
CA GLN A 126 -11.04 1.01 13.59
C GLN A 126 -10.24 0.13 14.55
N GLN A 127 -9.55 -0.93 14.11
CA GLN A 127 -8.83 -1.82 15.04
C GLN A 127 -7.31 -1.87 14.78
N ALA A 128 -6.65 -0.83 15.30
CA ALA A 128 -5.28 -0.82 15.82
C ALA A 128 -4.13 -1.27 14.89
N GLN A 129 -3.69 -0.33 14.04
CA GLN A 129 -2.36 0.31 14.01
C GLN A 129 -1.03 -0.46 14.19
N GLN A 130 -0.96 -1.79 14.41
CA GLN A 130 0.34 -2.51 14.43
C GLN A 130 0.28 -3.95 13.90
N GLY A 131 -0.49 -4.22 12.84
CA GLY A 131 -0.45 -5.52 12.16
C GLY A 131 0.85 -5.74 11.36
N TYR A 132 1.16 -7.01 11.07
CA TYR A 132 2.17 -7.37 10.08
C TYR A 132 1.63 -7.05 8.70
N LEU A 133 2.52 -6.69 7.78
CA LEU A 133 2.16 -6.66 6.37
C LEU A 133 1.64 -8.05 5.96
N LEU A 134 0.57 -8.07 5.17
CA LEU A 134 -0.06 -9.27 4.66
C LEU A 134 0.93 -10.09 3.83
N ALA A 135 1.60 -9.44 2.89
CA ALA A 135 2.34 -10.09 1.82
C ALA A 135 3.83 -9.73 1.87
N THR A 136 4.60 -10.29 2.80
CA THR A 136 6.08 -10.12 2.83
C THR A 136 6.81 -11.42 2.57
N GLY A 137 8.06 -11.34 2.12
CA GLY A 137 8.89 -12.51 1.83
C GLY A 137 8.19 -13.51 0.89
N PRO A 138 8.06 -14.79 1.26
CA PRO A 138 7.39 -15.80 0.42
C PRO A 138 5.95 -15.43 0.03
N ALA A 139 5.21 -14.74 0.91
CA ALA A 139 3.82 -14.36 0.62
C ALA A 139 3.72 -13.29 -0.48
N ALA A 140 4.69 -12.38 -0.59
CA ALA A 140 4.76 -11.39 -1.67
C ALA A 140 4.94 -12.08 -3.03
N LYS A 141 5.83 -13.08 -3.07
CA LYS A 141 6.08 -13.90 -4.26
C LYS A 141 4.86 -14.73 -4.64
N SER A 142 4.25 -15.43 -3.68
CA SER A 142 3.02 -16.20 -3.93
C SER A 142 1.87 -15.30 -4.40
N LEU A 143 1.75 -14.08 -3.86
CA LEU A 143 0.77 -13.10 -4.36
C LEU A 143 0.99 -12.79 -5.85
N ALA A 144 2.24 -12.57 -6.26
CA ALA A 144 2.59 -12.28 -7.65
C ALA A 144 2.36 -13.49 -8.58
N GLU A 145 2.76 -14.69 -8.16
CA GLU A 145 2.55 -15.94 -8.91
C GLU A 145 1.06 -16.24 -9.08
N ASN A 146 0.29 -16.21 -7.98
CA ASN A 146 -1.15 -16.44 -8.01
C ASN A 146 -1.88 -15.42 -8.89
N TRP A 147 -1.44 -14.16 -8.87
CA TRP A 147 -1.98 -13.13 -9.75
C TRP A 147 -1.69 -13.44 -11.23
N GLN A 148 -0.46 -13.84 -11.58
CA GLN A 148 -0.10 -14.17 -12.97
C GLN A 148 -0.92 -15.33 -13.51
N ASP A 149 -1.07 -16.39 -12.72
CA ASP A 149 -1.85 -17.57 -13.10
C ASP A 149 -3.33 -17.21 -13.29
N ALA A 150 -3.91 -16.52 -12.31
CA ALA A 150 -5.31 -16.11 -12.36
C ALA A 150 -5.60 -15.11 -13.49
N MET A 151 -4.69 -14.16 -13.76
CA MET A 151 -4.86 -13.22 -14.87
C MET A 151 -4.73 -13.93 -16.22
N THR A 152 -3.82 -14.89 -16.35
CA THR A 152 -3.71 -15.71 -17.56
C THR A 152 -5.02 -16.44 -17.82
N GLU A 153 -5.57 -17.09 -16.80
CA GLU A 153 -6.87 -17.75 -16.88
C GLU A 153 -7.99 -16.77 -17.24
N ALA A 154 -8.08 -15.62 -16.56
CA ALA A 154 -9.09 -14.61 -16.83
C ALA A 154 -9.03 -14.11 -18.29
N LEU A 155 -7.84 -13.88 -18.83
CA LEU A 155 -7.66 -13.45 -20.22
C LEU A 155 -8.10 -14.50 -21.24
N THR A 156 -8.02 -15.80 -20.93
CA THR A 156 -8.55 -16.86 -21.81
C THR A 156 -10.09 -16.90 -21.82
N LYS A 157 -10.72 -16.50 -20.72
CA LYS A 157 -12.18 -16.50 -20.55
C LYS A 157 -12.86 -15.25 -21.12
N VAL A 158 -12.12 -14.16 -21.33
CA VAL A 158 -12.65 -12.93 -21.93
C VAL A 158 -12.91 -13.16 -23.42
N PRO A 159 -14.16 -13.05 -23.90
CA PRO A 159 -14.47 -13.18 -25.31
C PRO A 159 -13.71 -12.14 -26.15
N GLN A 160 -12.99 -12.58 -27.18
CA GLN A 160 -12.11 -11.73 -28.00
C GLN A 160 -12.83 -10.58 -28.73
N HIS A 161 -14.15 -10.67 -28.87
CA HIS A 161 -15.01 -9.71 -29.58
C HIS A 161 -15.69 -8.68 -28.66
N LEU A 162 -15.64 -8.84 -27.33
CA LEU A 162 -16.14 -7.81 -26.42
C LEU A 162 -15.18 -6.62 -26.43
N PRO A 163 -15.69 -5.38 -26.50
CA PRO A 163 -14.88 -4.22 -26.18
C PRO A 163 -14.17 -4.48 -24.85
N ARG A 164 -12.86 -4.25 -24.79
CA ARG A 164 -12.16 -4.18 -23.50
C ARG A 164 -12.83 -3.08 -22.68
N PRO A 165 -12.88 -3.19 -21.33
CA PRO A 165 -13.44 -2.16 -20.47
C PRO A 165 -12.60 -0.89 -20.62
N GLY A 166 -12.91 -0.09 -21.64
CA GLY A 166 -12.63 1.34 -21.62
C GLY A 166 -13.54 1.97 -20.58
N ARG A 167 -13.35 3.26 -20.31
CA ARG A 167 -14.45 4.05 -19.77
C ARG A 167 -15.57 3.95 -20.78
N VAL A 168 -16.49 2.99 -20.60
CA VAL A 168 -17.68 2.93 -21.43
C VAL A 168 -18.32 4.31 -21.25
N PRO A 169 -18.53 5.08 -22.34
CA PRO A 169 -19.37 6.26 -22.28
C PRO A 169 -20.77 5.71 -22.05
N LEU A 170 -21.07 5.43 -20.79
CA LEU A 170 -22.36 4.89 -20.44
C LEU A 170 -23.32 6.07 -20.45
N MET A 171 -23.80 6.37 -21.65
CA MET A 171 -25.12 6.95 -21.82
C MET A 171 -26.11 5.86 -21.39
N TRP A 172 -26.23 5.64 -20.08
CA TRP A 172 -27.22 4.72 -19.52
C TRP A 172 -28.60 5.35 -19.75
N GLN A 173 -29.36 4.83 -20.70
CA GLN A 173 -30.79 5.13 -20.76
C GLN A 173 -31.42 4.70 -19.44
N ARG A 174 -32.25 5.57 -18.85
CA ARG A 174 -32.97 5.31 -17.60
C ARG A 174 -33.80 4.03 -17.75
N GLY A 175 -33.28 2.91 -17.27
CA GLY A 175 -34.05 1.71 -16.97
C GLY A 175 -34.80 1.89 -15.66
N THR A 176 -36.05 1.44 -15.62
CA THR A 176 -37.06 1.68 -14.58
C THR A 176 -36.93 0.78 -13.33
N ASP A 177 -35.72 0.43 -12.90
CA ASP A 177 -35.52 -0.44 -11.73
C ASP A 177 -34.82 0.29 -10.59
N ALA A 178 -35.54 0.47 -9.47
CA ALA A 178 -35.11 1.23 -8.31
C ALA A 178 -33.84 0.66 -7.62
N GLU A 179 -33.60 -0.66 -7.72
CA GLU A 179 -32.43 -1.34 -7.14
C GLU A 179 -31.14 -1.08 -7.94
N LEU A 180 -31.22 -1.09 -9.28
CA LEU A 180 -30.16 -0.67 -10.19
C LEU A 180 -29.82 0.81 -10.00
N GLY A 181 -30.80 1.64 -9.62
CA GLY A 181 -30.60 3.06 -9.33
C GLY A 181 -29.57 3.34 -8.22
N SER A 182 -29.54 2.52 -7.16
CA SER A 182 -28.63 2.73 -6.02
C SER A 182 -27.16 2.48 -6.38
N VAL A 183 -26.90 1.47 -7.20
CA VAL A 183 -25.54 1.05 -7.61
C VAL A 183 -25.03 1.94 -8.73
N LEU A 184 -25.89 2.32 -9.68
CA LEU A 184 -25.55 3.31 -10.70
C LEU A 184 -25.17 4.66 -10.06
N GLN A 185 -25.88 5.08 -9.02
CA GLN A 185 -25.52 6.25 -8.22
C GLN A 185 -24.18 6.05 -7.52
N ALA A 186 -23.94 4.89 -6.91
CA ALA A 186 -22.67 4.58 -6.26
C ALA A 186 -21.49 4.62 -7.23
N CYS A 187 -21.63 4.03 -8.42
CA CYS A 187 -20.60 4.08 -9.46
C CYS A 187 -20.39 5.49 -10.00
N THR A 188 -21.46 6.27 -10.15
CA THR A 188 -21.36 7.67 -10.57
C THR A 188 -20.62 8.48 -9.52
N ARG A 189 -20.96 8.31 -8.23
CA ARG A 189 -20.26 8.97 -7.13
C ARG A 189 -18.80 8.54 -7.05
N LEU A 190 -18.49 7.25 -7.07
CA LEU A 190 -17.11 6.74 -7.06
C LEU A 190 -16.29 7.25 -8.25
N ARG A 191 -16.88 7.33 -9.44
CA ARG A 191 -16.19 7.89 -10.62
C ARG A 191 -15.97 9.40 -10.51
N THR A 192 -16.92 10.12 -9.94
CA THR A 192 -16.77 11.55 -9.62
C THR A 192 -15.66 11.74 -8.59
N LEU A 193 -15.64 10.93 -7.52
CA LEU A 193 -14.60 10.95 -6.50
C LEU A 193 -13.21 10.70 -7.12
N LEU A 194 -13.09 9.72 -8.02
CA LEU A 194 -11.82 9.43 -8.73
C LEU A 194 -11.42 10.57 -9.67
N THR A 195 -12.36 11.13 -10.44
CA THR A 195 -12.10 12.21 -11.41
C THR A 195 -11.71 13.51 -10.72
N PHE A 196 -12.35 13.81 -9.59
CA PHE A 196 -12.14 15.02 -8.81
C PHE A 196 -11.37 14.74 -7.51
N ALA A 197 -10.62 13.64 -7.44
CA ALA A 197 -9.76 13.34 -6.29
C ALA A 197 -8.78 14.49 -6.00
N GLY A 198 -8.44 15.25 -7.05
CA GLY A 198 -7.65 16.48 -6.97
C GLY A 198 -8.31 17.64 -6.21
N TRP A 199 -9.61 17.57 -5.91
CA TRP A 199 -10.39 18.68 -5.34
C TRP A 199 -10.85 18.40 -3.92
N PHE A 200 -10.66 17.16 -3.45
CA PHE A 200 -11.05 16.73 -2.11
C PHE A 200 -9.84 16.39 -1.27
N THR A 201 -9.97 16.60 0.04
CA THR A 201 -8.97 16.16 1.01
C THR A 201 -9.11 14.65 1.24
N ALA A 202 -8.00 14.01 1.63
CA ALA A 202 -7.96 12.58 1.93
C ALA A 202 -9.00 12.18 2.99
N GLY A 203 -9.22 13.03 4.01
CA GLY A 203 -10.11 12.76 5.12
C GLY A 203 -11.59 12.65 4.75
N TRP A 204 -11.98 13.28 3.63
CA TRP A 204 -13.32 13.14 3.08
C TRP A 204 -13.38 12.06 1.99
N LEU A 205 -12.34 11.98 1.17
CA LEU A 205 -12.29 11.11 -0.01
C LEU A 205 -12.35 9.62 0.35
N VAL A 206 -11.68 9.19 1.42
CA VAL A 206 -11.67 7.76 1.79
C VAL A 206 -13.01 7.28 2.33
N PRO A 207 -13.62 7.89 3.38
CA PRO A 207 -14.91 7.40 3.87
C PRO A 207 -15.99 7.38 2.80
N ALA A 208 -16.01 8.39 1.92
CA ALA A 208 -16.90 8.41 0.77
C ALA A 208 -16.63 7.27 -0.22
N SER A 209 -15.36 7.02 -0.57
CA SER A 209 -15.01 5.93 -1.48
C SER A 209 -15.33 4.55 -0.89
N GLU A 210 -15.04 4.32 0.40
CA GLU A 210 -15.36 3.07 1.10
C GLU A 210 -16.87 2.81 1.16
N GLN A 211 -17.67 3.86 1.38
CA GLN A 211 -19.12 3.75 1.35
C GLN A 211 -19.59 3.27 -0.03
N GLU A 212 -19.13 3.89 -1.12
CA GLU A 212 -19.53 3.48 -2.46
C GLU A 212 -19.01 2.08 -2.83
N LEU A 213 -17.79 1.72 -2.41
CA LEU A 213 -17.24 0.38 -2.59
C LEU A 213 -18.10 -0.69 -1.87
N ARG A 214 -18.59 -0.40 -0.66
CA ARG A 214 -19.54 -1.28 0.05
C ARG A 214 -20.85 -1.45 -0.71
N HIS A 215 -21.35 -0.38 -1.34
CA HIS A 215 -22.56 -0.44 -2.15
C HIS A 215 -22.35 -1.29 -3.42
N VAL A 216 -21.19 -1.15 -4.08
CA VAL A 216 -20.81 -1.98 -5.23
C VAL A 216 -20.67 -3.44 -4.83
N ALA A 217 -20.03 -3.75 -3.69
CA ALA A 217 -19.89 -5.12 -3.22
C ALA A 217 -21.22 -5.77 -2.86
N ASN A 218 -22.08 -5.06 -2.13
CA ASN A 218 -23.42 -5.55 -1.78
C ASN A 218 -24.26 -5.87 -3.02
N HIS A 219 -24.15 -5.07 -4.09
CA HIS A 219 -24.84 -5.34 -5.34
C HIS A 219 -24.46 -6.69 -5.96
N PHE A 220 -23.17 -7.00 -6.01
CA PHE A 220 -22.69 -8.28 -6.53
C PHE A 220 -23.13 -9.46 -5.65
N ALA A 221 -23.28 -9.25 -4.34
CA ALA A 221 -23.77 -10.28 -3.42
C ALA A 221 -25.27 -10.58 -3.62
N THR A 222 -26.07 -9.58 -4.01
CA THR A 222 -27.53 -9.72 -4.16
C THR A 222 -28.00 -10.05 -5.58
N THR A 223 -27.15 -9.85 -6.60
CA THR A 223 -27.56 -9.94 -8.02
C THR A 223 -26.78 -11.03 -8.74
N THR A 224 -27.46 -12.12 -9.13
CA THR A 224 -26.83 -13.25 -9.84
C THR A 224 -26.68 -13.00 -11.35
N ASP A 225 -27.51 -12.12 -11.94
CA ASP A 225 -27.58 -11.86 -13.38
C ASP A 225 -27.04 -10.47 -13.79
N VAL A 226 -25.76 -10.22 -13.53
CA VAL A 226 -25.09 -9.04 -14.09
C VAL A 226 -24.46 -9.42 -15.43
N ILE A 227 -24.94 -8.82 -16.52
CA ILE A 227 -24.37 -8.97 -17.88
C ILE A 227 -22.83 -8.84 -17.79
N ALA A 228 -22.09 -9.80 -18.33
CA ALA A 228 -20.65 -9.95 -18.16
C ALA A 228 -19.85 -8.65 -18.39
N GLU A 229 -20.25 -7.83 -19.36
CA GLU A 229 -19.64 -6.53 -19.64
C GLU A 229 -19.87 -5.49 -18.52
N LYS A 230 -21.08 -5.44 -17.95
CA LYS A 230 -21.41 -4.56 -16.83
C LYS A 230 -20.60 -4.94 -15.58
N SER A 231 -20.50 -6.23 -15.28
CA SER A 231 -19.69 -6.75 -14.17
C SER A 231 -18.21 -6.33 -14.29
N ARG A 232 -17.64 -6.39 -15.51
CA ARG A 232 -16.26 -5.99 -15.77
C ARG A 232 -16.03 -4.49 -15.55
N GLY A 233 -16.97 -3.65 -15.99
CA GLY A 233 -16.91 -2.20 -15.75
C GLY A 233 -16.97 -1.87 -14.26
N LEU A 234 -17.87 -2.52 -13.52
CA LEU A 234 -18.00 -2.36 -12.07
C LEU A 234 -16.75 -2.81 -11.31
N LEU A 235 -16.19 -3.97 -11.65
CA LEU A 235 -14.96 -4.49 -11.05
C LEU A 235 -13.73 -3.62 -11.37
N THR A 236 -13.65 -3.09 -12.59
CA THR A 236 -12.62 -2.11 -12.97
C THR A 236 -12.71 -0.86 -12.09
N LEU A 237 -13.92 -0.31 -11.92
CA LEU A 237 -14.14 0.89 -11.09
C LEU A 237 -13.84 0.61 -9.61
N ALA A 238 -14.23 -0.56 -9.09
CA ALA A 238 -13.90 -0.96 -7.73
C ALA A 238 -12.38 -1.07 -7.53
N ALA A 239 -11.66 -1.65 -8.51
CA ALA A 239 -10.20 -1.74 -8.48
C ALA A 239 -9.53 -0.36 -8.44
N GLU A 240 -10.01 0.61 -9.23
CA GLU A 240 -9.53 2.00 -9.19
C GLU A 240 -9.80 2.67 -7.82
N GLY A 241 -11.02 2.51 -7.29
CA GLY A 241 -11.42 3.05 -5.98
C GLY A 241 -10.60 2.47 -4.82
N LEU A 242 -10.38 1.16 -4.82
CA LEU A 242 -9.53 0.48 -3.84
C LEU A 242 -8.08 0.96 -3.94
N SER A 243 -7.55 1.13 -5.15
CA SER A 243 -6.19 1.63 -5.35
C SER A 243 -5.99 3.05 -4.79
N LEU A 244 -6.99 3.91 -4.94
CA LEU A 244 -7.02 5.24 -4.32
C LEU A 244 -7.04 5.16 -2.79
N CYS A 245 -7.90 4.32 -2.21
CA CYS A 245 -7.95 4.11 -0.76
C CYS A 245 -6.62 3.58 -0.22
N GLY A 246 -5.99 2.63 -0.94
CA GLY A 246 -4.69 2.09 -0.61
C GLY A 246 -3.57 3.13 -0.68
N PHE A 247 -3.58 3.99 -1.70
CA PHE A 247 -2.65 5.11 -1.80
C PHE A 247 -2.77 6.06 -0.60
N ILE A 248 -3.98 6.42 -0.21
CA ILE A 248 -4.19 7.32 0.93
C ILE A 248 -3.81 6.66 2.25
N ALA A 249 -4.20 5.39 2.46
CA ALA A 249 -3.78 4.63 3.65
C ALA A 249 -2.25 4.51 3.75
N ARG A 250 -1.55 4.38 2.61
CA ARG A 250 -0.09 4.41 2.59
C ARG A 250 0.48 5.77 3.02
N LEU A 251 -0.14 6.89 2.61
CA LEU A 251 0.27 8.24 3.06
C LEU A 251 0.06 8.44 4.56
N GLU A 252 -0.98 7.81 5.11
CA GLU A 252 -1.28 7.79 6.55
C GLU A 252 -0.29 6.93 7.35
N GLY A 253 0.52 6.10 6.67
CA GLY A 253 1.36 5.08 7.31
C GLY A 253 0.59 3.81 7.72
N GLU A 254 -0.68 3.71 7.34
CA GLU A 254 -1.54 2.54 7.55
C GLU A 254 -1.19 1.45 6.52
N HIS A 255 0.04 0.94 6.58
CA HIS A 255 0.56 0.05 5.56
C HIS A 255 -0.21 -1.29 5.47
N VAL A 256 -0.74 -1.80 6.58
CA VAL A 256 -1.58 -3.01 6.57
C VAL A 256 -2.87 -2.75 5.79
N SER A 257 -3.59 -1.68 6.11
CA SER A 257 -4.79 -1.27 5.39
C SER A 257 -4.51 -1.01 3.92
N ALA A 258 -3.41 -0.33 3.61
CA ALA A 258 -2.99 -0.11 2.23
C ALA A 258 -2.78 -1.42 1.46
N GLN A 259 -2.14 -2.42 2.05
CA GLN A 259 -2.02 -3.74 1.42
C GLN A 259 -3.39 -4.40 1.21
N ARG A 260 -4.29 -4.29 2.17
CA ARG A 260 -5.64 -4.85 2.05
C ARG A 260 -6.38 -4.29 0.83
N TYR A 261 -6.34 -2.97 0.65
CA TYR A 261 -6.95 -2.36 -0.53
C TYR A 261 -6.24 -2.75 -1.83
N TYR A 262 -4.89 -2.80 -1.85
CA TYR A 262 -4.16 -3.19 -3.06
C TYR A 262 -4.43 -4.64 -3.47
N VAL A 263 -4.47 -5.57 -2.52
CA VAL A 263 -4.79 -6.99 -2.78
C VAL A 263 -6.23 -7.13 -3.28
N ALA A 264 -7.20 -6.49 -2.63
CA ALA A 264 -8.59 -6.50 -3.09
C ALA A 264 -8.75 -5.85 -4.48
N GLY A 265 -8.05 -4.75 -4.73
CA GLY A 265 -8.05 -4.06 -6.02
C GLY A 265 -7.45 -4.93 -7.13
N LEU A 266 -6.36 -5.64 -6.83
CA LEU A 266 -5.72 -6.58 -7.74
C LEU A 266 -6.68 -7.73 -8.10
N ARG A 267 -7.40 -8.28 -7.13
CA ARG A 267 -8.44 -9.30 -7.36
C ARG A 267 -9.56 -8.79 -8.25
N CYS A 268 -10.05 -7.57 -8.00
CA CYS A 268 -11.09 -6.94 -8.83
C CYS A 268 -10.61 -6.73 -10.27
N ALA A 269 -9.39 -6.21 -10.46
CA ALA A 269 -8.81 -6.02 -11.79
C ALA A 269 -8.59 -7.36 -12.52
N THR A 270 -8.17 -8.41 -11.82
CA THR A 270 -8.05 -9.78 -12.36
C THR A 270 -9.40 -10.34 -12.78
N ALA A 271 -10.41 -10.24 -11.91
CA ALA A 271 -11.77 -10.70 -12.22
C ALA A 271 -12.38 -9.94 -13.42
N ALA A 272 -12.01 -8.66 -13.63
CA ALA A 272 -12.41 -7.88 -14.79
C ALA A 272 -11.65 -8.23 -16.09
N GLY A 273 -10.55 -8.98 -15.98
CA GLY A 273 -9.58 -9.19 -17.08
C GLY A 273 -8.84 -7.91 -17.46
N ALA A 274 -8.70 -6.96 -16.53
CA ALA A 274 -8.07 -5.65 -16.73
C ALA A 274 -6.55 -5.73 -16.45
N ALA A 275 -5.81 -6.40 -17.34
CA ALA A 275 -4.38 -6.70 -17.16
C ALA A 275 -3.49 -5.45 -16.94
N GLU A 276 -3.71 -4.39 -17.71
CA GLU A 276 -2.94 -3.14 -17.59
C GLU A 276 -3.20 -2.45 -16.24
N LEU A 277 -4.46 -2.40 -15.80
CA LEU A 277 -4.83 -1.88 -14.49
C LEU A 277 -4.23 -2.72 -13.36
N ALA A 278 -4.30 -4.05 -13.45
CA ALA A 278 -3.70 -4.93 -12.46
C ALA A 278 -2.19 -4.71 -12.32
N ALA A 279 -1.47 -4.55 -13.43
CA ALA A 279 -0.04 -4.21 -13.42
C ALA A 279 0.24 -2.82 -12.83
N ALA A 280 -0.65 -1.85 -13.05
CA ALA A 280 -0.59 -0.55 -12.39
C ALA A 280 -0.77 -0.65 -10.88
N ILE A 281 -1.71 -1.47 -10.40
CA ILE A 281 -1.92 -1.72 -8.97
C ILE A 281 -0.69 -2.37 -8.34
N MET A 282 -0.08 -3.38 -8.99
CA MET A 282 1.18 -3.96 -8.53
C MET A 282 2.31 -2.94 -8.44
N THR A 283 2.39 -2.03 -9.42
CA THR A 283 3.41 -0.97 -9.44
C THR A 283 3.21 0.04 -8.30
N ILE A 284 1.97 0.40 -8.00
CA ILE A 284 1.63 1.29 -6.87
C ILE A 284 1.88 0.58 -5.53
N HIS A 285 1.57 -0.72 -5.44
CA HIS A 285 1.84 -1.55 -4.28
C HIS A 285 3.35 -1.69 -4.03
N ALA A 286 4.17 -1.90 -5.06
CA ALA A 286 5.63 -1.95 -4.95
C ALA A 286 6.22 -0.70 -4.28
N ALA A 287 5.63 0.46 -4.56
CA ALA A 287 6.06 1.72 -3.97
C ALA A 287 5.84 1.79 -2.45
N GLN A 288 4.87 1.04 -1.90
CA GLN A 288 4.69 0.86 -0.47
C GLN A 288 5.86 0.10 0.15
N TYR A 289 6.29 -1.02 -0.44
CA TYR A 289 7.45 -1.78 0.03
C TYR A 289 8.71 -0.91 0.03
N LEU A 290 8.88 -0.07 -0.99
CA LEU A 290 10.00 0.87 -1.06
C LEU A 290 9.97 1.91 0.07
N ASP A 291 8.80 2.40 0.49
CA ASP A 291 8.71 3.30 1.65
C ASP A 291 9.15 2.62 2.96
N LEU A 292 9.06 1.28 3.01
CA LEU A 292 9.43 0.45 4.16
C LEU A 292 10.85 -0.15 4.04
N GLY A 293 11.59 0.17 2.97
CA GLY A 293 12.93 -0.38 2.69
C GLY A 293 12.94 -1.85 2.26
N LEU A 294 11.78 -2.41 1.91
CA LEU A 294 11.57 -3.79 1.49
C LEU A 294 11.80 -3.93 -0.03
N HIS A 295 13.05 -3.72 -0.46
CA HIS A 295 13.39 -3.63 -1.88
C HIS A 295 13.28 -4.98 -2.61
N GLU A 296 13.45 -6.12 -1.92
CA GLU A 296 13.27 -7.45 -2.52
C GLU A 296 11.82 -7.67 -2.95
N GLU A 297 10.85 -7.40 -2.07
CA GLU A 297 9.42 -7.48 -2.39
C GLU A 297 9.02 -6.49 -3.48
N ALA A 298 9.55 -5.26 -3.43
CA ALA A 298 9.31 -4.28 -4.49
C ALA A 298 9.80 -4.78 -5.87
N THR A 299 11.01 -5.35 -5.92
CA THR A 299 11.58 -5.92 -7.14
C THR A 299 10.76 -7.09 -7.65
N GLU A 300 10.29 -7.98 -6.77
CA GLU A 300 9.43 -9.10 -7.15
C GLU A 300 8.16 -8.60 -7.85
N LEU A 301 7.43 -7.68 -7.23
CA LEU A 301 6.19 -7.13 -7.79
C LEU A 301 6.41 -6.42 -9.13
N LEU A 302 7.45 -5.57 -9.23
CA LEU A 302 7.77 -4.82 -10.45
C LEU A 302 8.19 -5.76 -11.59
N THR A 303 9.05 -6.74 -11.30
CA THR A 303 9.52 -7.73 -12.28
C THR A 303 8.38 -8.61 -12.77
N SER A 304 7.52 -9.04 -11.86
CA SER A 304 6.35 -9.86 -12.16
C SER A 304 5.35 -9.11 -13.04
N ALA A 305 5.06 -7.84 -12.76
CA ALA A 305 4.21 -7.01 -13.59
C ALA A 305 4.81 -6.79 -15.00
N GLN A 306 6.09 -6.44 -15.09
CA GLN A 306 6.80 -6.26 -16.38
C GLN A 306 6.80 -7.52 -17.23
N THR A 307 7.16 -8.63 -16.60
CA THR A 307 7.30 -9.92 -17.26
C THR A 307 5.94 -10.40 -17.76
N PHE A 308 4.89 -10.22 -16.98
CA PHE A 308 3.53 -10.55 -17.38
C PHE A 308 3.07 -9.73 -18.60
N LEU A 309 3.16 -8.39 -18.53
CA LEU A 309 2.76 -7.52 -19.65
C LEU A 309 3.50 -7.89 -20.95
N ARG A 310 4.81 -8.15 -20.86
CA ARG A 310 5.65 -8.54 -21.99
C ARG A 310 5.27 -9.92 -22.55
N ARG A 311 5.20 -10.95 -21.69
CA ARG A 311 4.92 -12.34 -22.11
C ARG A 311 3.52 -12.50 -22.69
N SER A 312 2.54 -11.88 -22.06
CA SER A 312 1.14 -11.92 -22.46
C SER A 312 0.81 -10.92 -23.59
N ARG A 313 1.82 -10.18 -24.09
CA ARG A 313 1.70 -9.17 -25.15
C ARG A 313 0.55 -8.18 -24.89
N ILE A 314 0.42 -7.75 -23.64
CA ILE A 314 -0.59 -6.77 -23.26
C ILE A 314 -0.15 -5.40 -23.79
N PRO A 315 -0.96 -4.75 -24.65
CA PRO A 315 -0.64 -3.41 -25.12
C PRO A 315 -0.76 -2.45 -23.95
N VAL A 316 0.33 -1.75 -23.64
CA VAL A 316 0.36 -0.66 -22.66
C VAL A 316 -0.06 0.62 -23.35
N ARG A 317 -1.14 1.22 -22.86
CA ARG A 317 -1.89 2.32 -23.45
C ARG A 317 -1.57 3.65 -22.80
N ASP A 318 -1.45 3.63 -21.47
CA ASP A 318 -1.10 4.82 -20.69
C ASP A 318 0.43 4.86 -20.45
N PRO A 319 1.18 5.80 -21.07
CA PRO A 319 2.62 5.92 -20.90
C PRO A 319 3.04 6.19 -19.45
N ALA A 320 2.11 6.63 -18.61
CA ALA A 320 2.37 6.83 -17.19
C ALA A 320 2.66 5.52 -16.43
N LEU A 321 2.14 4.38 -16.88
CA LEU A 321 2.41 3.09 -16.26
C LEU A 321 3.90 2.72 -16.37
N PRO A 322 4.50 2.61 -17.56
CA PRO A 322 5.92 2.30 -17.70
C PRO A 322 6.79 3.40 -17.10
N THR A 323 6.35 4.67 -17.17
CA THR A 323 7.03 5.79 -16.51
C THR A 323 7.11 5.59 -14.99
N LEU A 324 5.98 5.31 -14.33
CA LEU A 324 5.93 5.05 -12.89
C LEU A 324 6.77 3.83 -12.52
N MET A 325 6.64 2.76 -13.29
CA MET A 325 7.37 1.51 -13.07
C MET A 325 8.89 1.72 -13.12
N HIS A 326 9.39 2.43 -14.15
CA HIS A 326 10.80 2.80 -14.23
C HIS A 326 11.25 3.74 -13.10
N ALA A 327 10.39 4.65 -12.65
CA ALA A 327 10.68 5.50 -11.50
C ALA A 327 10.78 4.69 -10.19
N GLN A 328 9.94 3.65 -9.99
CA GLN A 328 10.08 2.75 -8.84
C GLN A 328 11.34 1.86 -8.95
N ILE A 329 11.70 1.39 -10.15
CA ILE A 329 12.96 0.66 -10.36
C ILE A 329 14.16 1.57 -10.05
N ALA A 330 14.10 2.85 -10.39
CA ALA A 330 15.14 3.80 -10.00
C ALA A 330 15.29 3.90 -8.46
N ARG A 331 14.17 3.89 -7.72
CA ARG A 331 14.17 3.83 -6.25
C ARG A 331 14.80 2.54 -5.71
N VAL A 332 14.50 1.38 -6.31
CA VAL A 332 15.18 0.11 -5.98
C VAL A 332 16.69 0.27 -6.12
N HIS A 333 17.17 0.75 -7.28
CA HIS A 333 18.61 0.98 -7.49
C HIS A 333 19.20 1.97 -6.49
N ALA A 334 18.47 3.04 -6.15
CA ALA A 334 18.90 4.02 -5.15
C ALA A 334 19.08 3.40 -3.75
N GLN A 335 18.12 2.60 -3.29
CA GLN A 335 18.20 1.91 -1.99
C GLN A 335 19.34 0.89 -1.94
N LEU A 336 19.73 0.33 -3.10
CA LEU A 336 20.89 -0.54 -3.26
C LEU A 336 22.23 0.21 -3.45
N GLY A 337 22.21 1.54 -3.53
CA GLY A 337 23.41 2.37 -3.73
C GLY A 337 23.88 2.50 -5.20
N ASP A 338 23.10 2.03 -6.16
CA ASP A 338 23.44 2.03 -7.59
C ASP A 338 22.93 3.31 -8.31
N ASP A 339 23.74 4.37 -8.30
CA ASP A 339 23.39 5.64 -8.98
C ASP A 339 23.31 5.49 -10.51
N LEU A 340 24.08 4.56 -11.11
CA LEU A 340 24.07 4.34 -12.56
C LEU A 340 22.77 3.68 -13.00
N GLY A 341 22.36 2.60 -12.32
CA GLY A 341 21.08 1.93 -12.56
C GLY A 341 19.89 2.86 -12.32
N ARG A 342 19.96 3.70 -11.27
CA ARG A 342 18.97 4.74 -10.97
C ARG A 342 18.79 5.73 -12.12
N ARG A 343 19.88 6.33 -12.61
CA ARG A 343 19.84 7.28 -13.75
C ARG A 343 19.34 6.63 -15.03
N ARG A 344 19.80 5.42 -15.34
CA ARG A 344 19.34 4.65 -16.52
C ARG A 344 17.83 4.40 -16.46
N SER A 345 17.33 4.03 -15.29
CA SER A 345 15.91 3.78 -15.07
C SER A 345 15.08 5.06 -15.21
N LEU A 346 15.51 6.18 -14.63
CA LEU A 346 14.84 7.48 -14.84
C LEU A 346 14.85 7.92 -16.30
N SER A 347 15.94 7.67 -17.04
CA SER A 347 16.02 7.93 -18.48
C SER A 347 15.01 7.08 -19.26
N ALA A 348 14.89 5.79 -18.94
CA ALA A 348 13.88 4.92 -19.54
C ALA A 348 12.44 5.40 -19.23
N GLY A 349 12.20 5.87 -18.00
CA GLY A 349 10.93 6.49 -17.62
C GLY A 349 10.62 7.76 -18.43
N ARG A 350 11.62 8.60 -18.69
CA ARG A 350 11.46 9.79 -19.54
C ARG A 350 11.08 9.42 -20.98
N ASN A 351 11.79 8.46 -21.56
CA ASN A 351 11.49 7.97 -22.91
C ASN A 351 10.06 7.39 -22.99
N ALA A 352 9.61 6.71 -21.93
CA ALA A 352 8.25 6.19 -21.86
C ALA A 352 7.21 7.32 -21.83
N LEU A 353 7.47 8.40 -21.08
CA LEU A 353 6.57 9.55 -21.00
C LEU A 353 6.44 10.32 -22.32
N GLU A 354 7.51 10.35 -23.12
CA GLU A 354 7.54 10.97 -24.45
C GLU A 354 6.81 10.14 -25.53
N SER A 355 6.44 8.90 -25.21
CA SER A 355 5.67 8.07 -26.14
C SER A 355 4.23 8.56 -26.28
N VAL A 356 3.70 8.52 -27.50
CA VAL A 356 2.34 8.99 -27.80
C VAL A 356 1.33 8.14 -27.03
N PRO A 357 0.46 8.75 -26.19
CA PRO A 357 -0.57 8.01 -25.47
C PRO A 357 -1.48 7.27 -26.44
N TYR A 358 -1.81 6.03 -26.11
CA TYR A 358 -2.75 5.22 -26.88
C TYR A 358 -3.93 4.81 -26.00
N GLY A 359 -4.78 5.76 -25.61
CA GLY A 359 -5.99 5.49 -24.83
C GLY A 359 -6.26 6.55 -23.76
N ASP A 360 -7.31 6.32 -22.97
CA ASP A 360 -7.67 7.21 -21.87
C ASP A 360 -6.68 7.05 -20.70
N PRO A 361 -6.24 8.15 -20.06
CA PRO A 361 -5.38 8.07 -18.88
C PRO A 361 -6.05 7.35 -17.71
N MET A 362 -5.31 6.46 -17.03
CA MET A 362 -5.79 5.79 -15.81
C MET A 362 -5.83 6.77 -14.64
N ALA A 363 -6.96 6.86 -13.93
CA ALA A 363 -7.16 7.83 -12.86
C ALA A 363 -6.18 7.64 -11.68
N ILE A 364 -5.69 6.41 -11.48
CA ILE A 364 -4.81 6.04 -10.36
C ILE A 364 -3.34 6.38 -10.59
N LEU A 365 -2.95 6.81 -11.80
CA LEU A 365 -1.56 7.08 -12.14
C LEU A 365 -1.21 8.57 -12.03
N PRO A 366 -0.19 8.94 -11.21
CA PRO A 366 0.15 10.34 -10.98
C PRO A 366 1.10 10.95 -12.03
N ALA A 367 1.73 10.13 -12.88
CA ALA A 367 2.75 10.59 -13.81
C ALA A 367 2.14 11.27 -15.03
N ARG A 368 2.33 12.59 -15.18
CA ARG A 368 1.74 13.39 -16.28
C ARG A 368 2.66 14.48 -16.84
N GLY A 369 3.96 14.38 -16.63
CA GLY A 369 4.89 15.40 -17.11
C GLY A 369 6.33 15.23 -16.64
N SER A 370 7.23 15.99 -17.27
CA SER A 370 8.66 15.98 -16.98
C SER A 370 8.95 16.37 -15.53
N CYS A 371 8.20 17.35 -14.99
CA CYS A 371 8.31 17.79 -13.61
C CYS A 371 7.98 16.68 -12.60
N TRP A 372 7.02 15.80 -12.89
CA TRP A 372 6.74 14.67 -11.99
C TRP A 372 7.92 13.69 -11.90
N LEU A 373 8.58 13.41 -13.03
CA LEU A 373 9.79 12.59 -13.04
C LEU A 373 10.95 13.25 -12.29
N GLN A 374 11.05 14.59 -12.31
CA GLN A 374 12.01 15.32 -11.49
C GLN A 374 11.74 15.13 -9.99
N LEU A 375 10.48 15.15 -9.55
CA LEU A 375 10.16 14.85 -8.14
C LEU A 375 10.56 13.42 -7.76
N MET A 376 10.34 12.45 -8.65
CA MET A 376 10.77 11.06 -8.43
C MET A 376 12.30 10.91 -8.41
N ASP A 377 13.02 11.69 -9.22
CA ASP A 377 14.47 11.81 -9.14
C ASP A 377 14.88 12.27 -7.74
N GLY A 378 14.22 13.31 -7.21
CA GLY A 378 14.40 13.80 -5.83
C GLY A 378 14.18 12.72 -4.76
N VAL A 379 13.11 11.94 -4.86
CA VAL A 379 12.87 10.80 -3.97
C VAL A 379 14.01 9.78 -4.05
N SER A 380 14.43 9.40 -5.25
CA SER A 380 15.52 8.44 -5.43
C SER A 380 16.88 8.98 -4.95
N LEU A 381 17.14 10.28 -5.08
CA LEU A 381 18.35 10.93 -4.57
C LEU A 381 18.38 10.94 -3.04
N LEU A 382 17.21 11.15 -2.42
CA LEU A 382 17.07 11.08 -0.97
C LEU A 382 17.34 9.66 -0.45
N GLU A 383 16.80 8.64 -1.11
CA GLU A 383 17.04 7.22 -0.78
C GLU A 383 18.51 6.81 -1.00
N LEU A 384 19.19 7.39 -2.00
CA LEU A 384 20.63 7.23 -2.23
C LEU A 384 21.49 7.97 -1.17
N GLY A 385 20.87 8.80 -0.34
CA GLY A 385 21.52 9.61 0.69
C GLY A 385 22.23 10.85 0.14
N ARG A 386 21.63 11.52 -0.85
CA ARG A 386 22.08 12.79 -1.43
C ARG A 386 21.04 13.90 -1.22
N PRO A 387 20.78 14.32 0.03
CA PRO A 387 19.70 15.25 0.35
C PRO A 387 19.88 16.63 -0.31
N ASP A 388 21.12 17.13 -0.47
CA ASP A 388 21.39 18.41 -1.15
C ASP A 388 20.90 18.45 -2.60
N GLN A 389 21.02 17.32 -3.31
CA GLN A 389 20.55 17.18 -4.69
C GLN A 389 19.03 16.94 -4.70
N ALA A 390 18.51 16.21 -3.72
CA ALA A 390 17.08 15.98 -3.58
C ALA A 390 16.29 17.27 -3.36
N VAL A 391 16.77 18.20 -2.52
CA VAL A 391 16.11 19.51 -2.30
C VAL A 391 15.88 20.24 -3.63
N LYS A 392 16.91 20.33 -4.48
CA LYS A 392 16.81 20.98 -5.80
C LYS A 392 15.83 20.27 -6.73
N ALA A 393 15.74 18.94 -6.65
CA ALA A 393 14.79 18.18 -7.44
C ALA A 393 13.33 18.46 -7.01
N PHE A 394 13.09 18.95 -5.79
CA PHE A 394 11.78 19.33 -5.29
C PHE A 394 11.39 20.80 -5.55
N ASP A 395 12.29 21.63 -6.11
CA ASP A 395 12.01 23.05 -6.47
C ASP A 395 10.68 23.28 -7.22
N PRO A 396 10.23 22.40 -8.15
CA PRO A 396 8.95 22.58 -8.83
C PRO A 396 7.74 22.61 -7.89
N LEU A 397 7.83 22.06 -6.67
CA LEU A 397 6.74 22.11 -5.69
C LEU A 397 6.49 23.54 -5.21
N PHE A 398 7.53 24.35 -5.07
CA PHE A 398 7.45 25.67 -4.42
C PHE A 398 7.26 26.82 -5.41
N SER A 399 7.39 26.53 -6.71
CA SER A 399 7.25 27.52 -7.77
C SER A 399 5.79 27.90 -8.00
N LYS A 400 5.48 29.21 -7.98
CA LYS A 400 4.16 29.75 -8.31
C LYS A 400 3.94 29.59 -9.82
N HIS A 401 3.16 28.58 -10.23
CA HIS A 401 2.84 28.19 -11.61
C HIS A 401 3.91 27.34 -12.31
N VAL A 402 3.84 26.03 -12.07
CA VAL A 402 4.40 25.03 -12.98
C VAL A 402 3.20 24.38 -13.69
N PRO A 403 2.83 24.81 -14.91
CA PRO A 403 1.65 24.29 -15.63
C PRO A 403 1.68 22.76 -15.80
N GLU A 404 2.88 22.19 -15.89
CA GLU A 404 3.13 20.75 -16.03
C GLU A 404 2.98 19.95 -14.73
N LEU A 405 2.84 20.61 -13.57
CA LEU A 405 2.77 19.95 -12.25
C LEU A 405 1.39 20.13 -11.59
N ASN A 406 0.35 19.66 -12.27
CA ASN A 406 -1.00 19.58 -11.71
C ASN A 406 -1.19 18.27 -10.94
N LEU A 407 -0.67 18.22 -9.71
CA LEU A 407 -0.79 17.05 -8.85
C LEU A 407 -2.06 17.11 -7.99
N PRO A 408 -2.79 15.99 -7.82
CA PRO A 408 -3.81 15.87 -6.79
C PRO A 408 -3.25 16.22 -5.40
N PRO A 409 -4.03 16.82 -4.47
CA PRO A 409 -3.58 17.22 -3.15
C PRO A 409 -2.86 16.11 -2.39
N SER A 410 -3.40 14.89 -2.39
CA SER A 410 -2.78 13.73 -1.74
C SER A 410 -1.41 13.36 -2.34
N VAL A 411 -1.29 13.41 -3.67
CA VAL A 411 -0.03 13.16 -4.38
C VAL A 411 0.97 14.30 -4.12
N ARG A 412 0.51 15.54 -4.10
CA ARG A 412 1.35 16.70 -3.78
C ARG A 412 1.87 16.63 -2.34
N SER A 413 1.03 16.23 -1.38
CA SER A 413 1.42 16.02 0.01
C SER A 413 2.53 14.99 0.15
N LEU A 414 2.48 13.87 -0.58
CA LEU A 414 3.57 12.89 -0.59
C LEU A 414 4.92 13.53 -0.91
N TYR A 415 4.99 14.33 -1.99
CA TYR A 415 6.24 14.95 -2.40
C TYR A 415 6.68 16.08 -1.47
N LEU A 416 5.74 16.83 -0.88
CA LEU A 416 6.05 17.81 0.16
C LEU A 416 6.67 17.14 1.39
N LEU A 417 6.21 15.95 1.79
CA LEU A 417 6.80 15.20 2.90
C LEU A 417 8.21 14.70 2.58
N ARG A 418 8.45 14.29 1.33
CA ARG A 418 9.80 13.93 0.85
C ARG A 418 10.72 15.14 0.74
N ALA A 419 10.20 16.30 0.36
CA ALA A 419 10.92 17.55 0.39
C ALA A 419 11.29 17.96 1.82
N ALA A 420 10.34 17.85 2.76
CA ALA A 420 10.57 18.11 4.18
C ALA A 420 11.68 17.22 4.76
N GLU A 421 11.73 15.95 4.35
CA GLU A 421 12.79 15.03 4.74
C GLU A 421 14.17 15.44 4.17
N ALA A 422 14.22 15.86 2.90
CA ALA A 422 15.44 16.36 2.30
C ALA A 422 15.92 17.68 2.96
N GLN A 423 15.00 18.61 3.21
CA GLN A 423 15.26 19.89 3.89
C GLN A 423 15.79 19.67 5.31
N ALA A 424 15.14 18.79 6.08
CA ALA A 424 15.61 18.41 7.42
C ALA A 424 17.02 17.80 7.38
N ALA A 425 17.31 16.94 6.40
CA ALA A 425 18.61 16.29 6.27
C ALA A 425 19.76 17.26 5.92
N VAL A 426 19.48 18.40 5.28
CA VAL A 426 20.46 19.47 5.00
C VAL A 426 20.49 20.57 6.07
N GLY A 427 19.65 20.46 7.11
CA GLY A 427 19.56 21.44 8.19
C GLY A 427 18.60 22.62 7.94
N ASP A 428 17.86 22.63 6.83
CA ASP A 428 16.80 23.60 6.57
C ASP A 428 15.53 23.22 7.35
N THR A 429 15.50 23.58 8.63
CA THR A 429 14.39 23.20 9.50
C THR A 429 13.13 24.04 9.25
N VAL A 430 13.28 25.30 8.83
CA VAL A 430 12.15 26.18 8.52
C VAL A 430 11.42 25.65 7.29
N GLY A 431 12.14 25.39 6.19
CA GLY A 431 11.54 24.81 4.99
C GLY A 431 10.91 23.45 5.27
N SER A 432 11.52 22.62 6.12
CA SER A 432 10.95 21.34 6.53
C SER A 432 9.59 21.50 7.24
N VAL A 433 9.47 22.42 8.20
CA VAL A 433 8.22 22.71 8.91
C VAL A 433 7.14 23.22 7.93
N GLU A 434 7.48 24.16 7.06
CA GLU A 434 6.55 24.72 6.07
C GLU A 434 6.01 23.64 5.12
N SER A 435 6.89 22.77 4.62
CA SER A 435 6.51 21.65 3.74
C SER A 435 5.55 20.68 4.44
N VAL A 436 5.81 20.33 5.72
CA VAL A 436 4.91 19.45 6.49
C VAL A 436 3.56 20.13 6.76
N ALA A 437 3.55 21.42 7.10
CA ALA A 437 2.32 22.18 7.32
C ALA A 437 1.45 22.25 6.05
N GLN A 438 2.08 22.49 4.90
CA GLN A 438 1.39 22.49 3.60
C GLN A 438 0.84 21.09 3.26
N ALA A 439 1.62 20.02 3.47
CA ALA A 439 1.19 18.65 3.24
C ALA A 439 -0.03 18.28 4.11
N THR A 440 -0.01 18.69 5.38
CA THR A 440 -1.09 18.45 6.35
C THR A 440 -2.37 19.18 5.96
N THR A 441 -2.24 20.44 5.51
CA THR A 441 -3.38 21.24 5.02
C THR A 441 -4.05 20.57 3.82
N LEU A 442 -3.26 20.11 2.84
CA LEU A 442 -3.76 19.42 1.64
C LEU A 442 -4.42 18.07 1.97
N LEU A 443 -4.02 17.41 3.05
CA LEU A 443 -4.62 16.15 3.50
C LEU A 443 -5.89 16.34 4.34
N GLY A 444 -6.16 17.56 4.80
CA GLY A 444 -7.42 17.95 5.44
C GLY A 444 -7.71 17.26 6.77
N GLY A 445 -6.71 17.19 7.65
CA GLY A 445 -6.86 16.64 9.01
C GLY A 445 -6.56 15.13 9.13
N VAL A 446 -6.17 14.49 8.03
CA VAL A 446 -5.65 13.12 8.04
C VAL A 446 -4.27 13.07 8.70
N ARG A 447 -4.03 12.06 9.54
CA ARG A 447 -2.73 11.82 10.18
C ARG A 447 -1.69 11.56 9.10
N VAL A 448 -0.57 12.28 9.17
CA VAL A 448 0.51 12.14 8.19
C VAL A 448 1.62 11.28 8.78
N ALA A 449 2.02 10.22 8.06
CA ALA A 449 3.22 9.49 8.40
C ALA A 449 4.45 10.34 8.04
N VAL A 450 5.00 11.04 9.03
CA VAL A 450 6.27 11.76 8.89
C VAL A 450 7.43 10.81 9.18
N SER A 451 8.50 10.88 8.38
CA SER A 451 9.65 10.01 8.57
C SER A 451 10.33 10.29 9.92
N LYS A 452 11.04 9.29 10.46
CA LYS A 452 11.78 9.46 11.73
C LYS A 452 12.81 10.59 11.65
N HIS A 453 13.41 10.85 10.47
CA HIS A 453 14.31 11.98 10.28
C HIS A 453 13.59 13.31 10.44
N VAL A 454 12.40 13.45 9.85
CA VAL A 454 11.56 14.63 10.01
C VAL A 454 11.13 14.78 11.48
N GLN A 455 10.65 13.72 12.12
CA GLN A 455 10.30 13.74 13.56
C GLN A 455 11.48 14.19 14.43
N LEU A 456 12.67 13.65 14.20
CA LEU A 456 13.88 14.02 14.94
C LEU A 456 14.27 15.48 14.73
N ALA A 457 14.24 15.97 13.48
CA ALA A 457 14.52 17.37 13.17
C ALA A 457 13.50 18.32 13.81
N LEU A 458 12.22 17.92 13.78
CA LEU A 458 11.12 18.69 14.34
C LEU A 458 11.13 18.76 15.89
N ARG A 459 11.76 17.82 16.60
CA ARG A 459 11.83 17.84 18.07
C ARG A 459 12.44 19.12 18.64
N ALA A 460 13.40 19.74 17.96
CA ALA A 460 13.98 21.02 18.37
C ALA A 460 12.94 22.16 18.37
N TYR A 461 11.85 22.00 17.62
CA TYR A 461 10.78 22.97 17.42
C TYR A 461 9.46 22.55 18.08
N GLN A 462 9.46 21.56 18.98
CA GLN A 462 8.27 21.10 19.71
C GLN A 462 7.54 22.20 20.52
N HIS A 463 8.18 23.37 20.69
CA HIS A 463 7.60 24.54 21.32
C HIS A 463 6.60 25.26 20.40
N LEU A 464 6.70 25.09 19.08
CA LEU A 464 5.73 25.60 18.12
C LEU A 464 4.45 24.72 18.15
N PRO A 465 3.24 25.30 18.27
CA PRO A 465 1.99 24.54 18.39
C PRO A 465 1.76 23.56 17.23
N GLU A 466 2.10 23.96 16.01
CA GLU A 466 1.96 23.18 14.78
C GLU A 466 2.86 21.93 14.80
N VAL A 467 4.12 22.11 15.22
CA VAL A 467 5.10 21.03 15.34
C VAL A 467 4.76 20.09 16.49
N LYS A 468 4.28 20.65 17.61
CA LYS A 468 3.81 19.87 18.76
C LYS A 468 2.62 18.99 18.38
N ALA A 469 1.64 19.52 17.65
CA ALA A 469 0.50 18.75 17.15
C ALA A 469 0.95 17.59 16.26
N LEU A 470 1.87 17.84 15.31
CA LEU A 470 2.45 16.82 14.43
C LEU A 470 3.21 15.71 15.19
N LEU A 471 4.01 16.07 16.18
CA LEU A 471 4.78 15.13 16.99
C LEU A 471 3.89 14.33 17.95
N SER A 472 2.92 14.98 18.61
CA SER A 472 1.97 14.33 19.53
C SER A 472 1.02 13.36 18.83
N ALA A 473 0.75 13.60 17.55
CA ALA A 473 0.02 12.68 16.70
C ALA A 473 0.90 11.53 16.19
N SER A 474 2.20 11.44 16.51
CA SER A 474 3.10 10.39 16.01
C SER A 474 3.51 9.35 17.07
N ASP A 475 3.30 9.64 18.35
CA ASP A 475 3.44 8.70 19.48
C ASP A 475 2.18 7.85 19.65
#